data_AF-W7N4P3-F1
#
_entry.id   AF-W7N4P3-F1
#
_cell.length_a   1.000
_cell.length_b   1.000
_cell.length_c   1.000
_cell.angle_alpha   90.00
_cell.angle_beta   90.00
_cell.angle_gamma   90.00
#
_symmetry.space_group_name_H-M   'P 1'
#
loop_
_entity.id
_entity.type
_entity.pdbx_description
1 polymer ?
#
loop_
_entity_poly.entity_id
_entity_poly.type
_entity_poly.pdbx_seq_one_letter_code
_entity_poly.pdbx_strand_id
1 'polypeptide(L)'
;MPPCLFVAAPPSSLPHVRVFAQLQLLSSHTYTTTKQIPTNKHTFAMDPLDNMAGAPVPKNFDAENAQNNEDIEKQFAVKVVQHMQTYWSILERVKGSSLRLTKIDDEIMEHLKTDFPEFDPAAKVDEDEMKSKAGKERWRKFMMAYEKKVDDYNFGTMVRDRPDVEYEEDTTIFVPRMQFYALEIARNRAGLNDWIYEQAQAQKNKSK
;
A
#
# COMPACT_ATOMS: atom_id res chain seq x y z
N MET A 1 45.68 -0.79 28.63
CA MET A 1 45.10 -1.23 27.34
C MET A 1 44.18 -2.42 27.60
N PRO A 2 42.85 -2.27 27.48
CA PRO A 2 41.94 -3.40 27.33
C PRO A 2 41.60 -3.61 25.84
N PRO A 3 41.24 -4.84 25.44
CA PRO A 3 41.07 -5.22 24.04
C PRO A 3 39.73 -4.71 23.47
N CYS A 4 39.76 -4.22 22.23
CA CYS A 4 38.58 -3.98 21.42
C CYS A 4 37.86 -5.31 21.17
N LEU A 5 36.77 -5.54 21.90
CA LEU A 5 35.77 -6.53 21.55
C LEU A 5 35.04 -6.05 20.29
N PHE A 6 35.30 -6.73 19.18
CA PHE A 6 34.53 -6.65 17.95
C PHE A 6 33.14 -7.22 18.25
N VAL A 7 32.17 -6.34 18.54
CA VAL A 7 30.77 -6.75 18.64
C VAL A 7 30.28 -6.99 17.22
N ALA A 8 30.17 -8.25 16.84
CA ALA A 8 29.48 -8.67 15.63
C ALA A 8 28.03 -8.20 15.70
N ALA A 9 27.64 -7.35 14.75
CA ALA A 9 26.25 -6.94 14.56
C ALA A 9 25.39 -8.19 14.21
N PRO A 10 24.21 -8.37 14.83
CA PRO A 10 23.33 -9.49 14.52
C PRO A 10 22.79 -9.38 13.07
N PRO A 11 22.60 -10.51 12.37
CA PRO A 11 22.14 -10.51 10.99
C PRO A 11 20.63 -10.28 10.92
N SER A 12 20.21 -9.01 10.92
CA SER A 12 18.83 -8.62 10.55
C SER A 12 18.74 -7.14 10.14
N SER A 13 19.59 -6.71 9.22
CA SER A 13 19.63 -5.32 8.73
C SER A 13 18.79 -5.07 7.47
N LEU A 14 17.75 -5.87 7.21
CA LEU A 14 16.87 -5.64 6.07
C LEU A 14 15.58 -4.94 6.53
N PRO A 15 15.34 -3.67 6.13
CA PRO A 15 14.18 -2.88 6.57
C PRO A 15 12.84 -3.54 6.21
N HIS A 16 12.81 -4.37 5.15
CA HIS A 16 11.64 -5.15 4.74
C HIS A 16 11.07 -6.09 5.82
N VAL A 17 11.89 -6.62 6.73
CA VAL A 17 11.43 -7.57 7.76
C VAL A 17 10.70 -6.84 8.90
N ARG A 18 11.07 -5.59 9.19
CA ARG A 18 10.41 -4.76 10.21
C ARG A 18 9.05 -4.24 9.72
N VAL A 19 8.96 -3.85 8.46
CA VAL A 19 7.69 -3.43 7.83
C VAL A 19 6.68 -4.58 7.81
N PHE A 20 7.12 -5.82 7.65
CA PHE A 20 6.25 -7.00 7.69
C PHE A 20 5.60 -7.22 9.07
N ALA A 21 6.35 -7.03 10.15
CA ALA A 21 5.83 -7.16 11.52
C ALA A 21 4.83 -6.03 11.86
N GLN A 22 5.07 -4.82 11.38
CA GLN A 22 4.19 -3.67 11.61
C GLN A 22 2.84 -3.81 10.89
N LEU A 23 2.84 -4.40 9.70
CA LEU A 23 1.61 -4.65 8.95
C LEU A 23 0.67 -5.62 9.69
N GLN A 24 1.22 -6.61 10.39
CA GLN A 24 0.41 -7.49 11.25
C GLN A 24 -0.19 -6.73 12.44
N LEU A 25 0.55 -5.78 13.03
CA LEU A 25 0.07 -4.94 14.14
C LEU A 25 -1.00 -3.92 13.70
N LEU A 26 -0.84 -3.29 12.53
CA LEU A 26 -1.82 -2.33 12.01
C LEU A 26 -3.12 -2.99 11.55
N SER A 27 -3.07 -4.23 11.02
CA SER A 27 -4.26 -5.04 10.71
C SER A 27 -5.13 -5.25 11.96
N SER A 28 -4.50 -5.47 13.12
CA SER A 28 -5.22 -5.69 14.39
C SER A 28 -5.91 -4.43 14.95
N HIS A 29 -5.43 -3.22 14.62
CA HIS A 29 -5.94 -1.97 15.20
C HIS A 29 -7.07 -1.32 14.38
N THR A 30 -7.23 -1.65 13.09
CA THR A 30 -8.25 -1.04 12.23
C THR A 30 -9.66 -1.63 12.39
N TYR A 31 -9.84 -2.72 13.15
CA TYR A 31 -11.14 -3.41 13.29
C TYR A 31 -11.80 -3.31 14.67
N THR A 32 -11.20 -2.64 15.65
CA THR A 32 -11.75 -2.55 17.03
C THR A 32 -12.57 -1.27 17.30
N THR A 33 -13.25 -0.71 16.31
CA THR A 33 -14.30 0.29 16.54
C THR A 33 -15.50 0.02 15.65
N THR A 34 -16.36 -0.91 16.07
CA THR A 34 -17.82 -0.83 15.88
C THR A 34 -18.45 -1.71 16.96
N LYS A 35 -18.98 -1.08 18.02
CA LYS A 35 -19.72 -1.75 19.10
C LYS A 35 -21.23 -1.55 18.90
N GLN A 36 -21.94 -2.69 18.88
CA GLN A 36 -23.31 -2.98 19.35
C GLN A 36 -24.54 -2.61 18.50
N ILE A 37 -25.37 -3.65 18.19
CA ILE A 37 -26.82 -3.84 18.53
C ILE A 37 -27.42 -5.06 17.70
N PRO A 38 -28.46 -5.81 18.17
CA PRO A 38 -28.40 -7.28 18.27
C PRO A 38 -29.33 -8.15 17.37
N THR A 39 -28.88 -9.40 17.17
CA THR A 39 -29.56 -10.74 17.10
C THR A 39 -30.80 -10.99 16.21
N ASN A 40 -30.76 -12.02 15.35
CA ASN A 40 -31.44 -13.33 15.57
C ASN A 40 -31.04 -14.40 14.51
N LYS A 41 -31.23 -15.67 14.89
CA LYS A 41 -30.62 -16.93 14.43
C LYS A 41 -31.37 -17.59 13.24
N HIS A 42 -30.66 -18.33 12.37
CA HIS A 42 -30.92 -19.79 12.16
C HIS A 42 -29.94 -20.51 11.21
N THR A 43 -29.20 -21.48 11.80
CA THR A 43 -28.77 -22.82 11.33
C THR A 43 -28.28 -23.10 9.90
N PHE A 44 -26.98 -23.45 9.83
CA PHE A 44 -26.27 -24.16 8.75
C PHE A 44 -26.49 -25.69 8.79
N ALA A 45 -26.38 -26.33 7.63
CA ALA A 45 -25.79 -27.66 7.47
C ALA A 45 -24.87 -27.64 6.24
N MET A 46 -23.61 -28.06 6.42
CA MET A 46 -22.57 -28.22 5.39
C MET A 46 -22.33 -29.72 5.18
N ASP A 47 -21.92 -30.13 3.98
CA ASP A 47 -21.02 -31.27 3.75
C ASP A 47 -20.51 -31.28 2.29
N PRO A 48 -19.36 -31.96 1.99
CA PRO A 48 -18.20 -31.31 1.38
C PRO A 48 -17.65 -31.99 0.10
N LEU A 49 -16.60 -31.39 -0.47
CA LEU A 49 -15.75 -31.85 -1.58
C LEU A 49 -16.38 -31.87 -2.98
N ASP A 50 -16.09 -30.82 -3.78
CA ASP A 50 -15.55 -31.05 -5.12
C ASP A 50 -14.78 -29.84 -5.67
N ASN A 51 -13.52 -30.13 -6.00
CA ASN A 51 -12.64 -29.59 -7.03
C ASN A 51 -12.35 -28.09 -7.26
N MET A 52 -11.05 -27.92 -7.46
CA MET A 52 -10.32 -26.79 -8.00
C MET A 52 -10.74 -26.44 -9.44
N ALA A 53 -10.38 -25.22 -9.84
CA ALA A 53 -10.38 -24.64 -11.18
C ALA A 53 -11.65 -23.86 -11.58
N GLY A 54 -11.56 -22.53 -11.44
CA GLY A 54 -12.35 -21.55 -12.18
C GLY A 54 -13.83 -21.47 -11.84
N ALA A 55 -14.22 -20.60 -10.91
CA ALA A 55 -15.62 -20.25 -10.67
C ALA A 55 -15.78 -18.84 -10.05
N PRO A 56 -16.90 -18.15 -10.33
CA PRO A 56 -17.09 -16.71 -10.10
C PRO A 56 -17.26 -16.37 -8.62
N VAL A 57 -17.10 -15.09 -8.30
CA VAL A 57 -17.39 -14.50 -6.97
C VAL A 57 -18.69 -15.13 -6.40
N PRO A 58 -18.64 -15.77 -5.21
CA PRO A 58 -19.81 -16.42 -4.65
C PRO A 58 -20.94 -15.40 -4.48
N LYS A 59 -22.15 -15.73 -4.94
CA LYS A 59 -23.35 -14.87 -4.82
C LYS A 59 -23.80 -14.61 -3.38
N ASN A 60 -23.14 -15.21 -2.39
CA ASN A 60 -23.35 -15.01 -0.95
C ASN A 60 -22.05 -14.60 -0.24
N PHE A 61 -21.35 -13.60 -0.78
CA PHE A 61 -20.31 -12.91 -0.01
C PHE A 61 -20.99 -11.83 0.85
N ASP A 62 -21.34 -12.18 2.09
CA ASP A 62 -21.75 -11.20 3.09
C ASP A 62 -20.51 -10.43 3.54
N ALA A 63 -20.26 -9.28 2.93
CA ALA A 63 -19.18 -8.37 3.35
C ALA A 63 -19.29 -7.97 4.83
N GLU A 64 -20.51 -8.04 5.39
CA GLU A 64 -20.84 -7.74 6.79
C GLU A 64 -20.48 -8.88 7.76
N ASN A 65 -20.35 -10.12 7.28
CA ASN A 65 -19.98 -11.31 8.08
C ASN A 65 -18.65 -11.93 7.63
N ALA A 66 -17.79 -11.16 6.97
CA ALA A 66 -16.40 -11.57 6.75
C ALA A 66 -15.71 -11.67 8.11
N GLN A 67 -15.89 -12.82 8.77
CA GLN A 67 -15.20 -13.25 9.96
C GLN A 67 -13.73 -12.89 9.79
N ASN A 68 -13.15 -12.23 10.78
CA ASN A 68 -11.75 -11.86 10.82
C ASN A 68 -10.88 -13.11 10.64
N ASN A 69 -10.61 -13.47 9.40
CA ASN A 69 -9.81 -14.62 9.04
C ASN A 69 -8.37 -14.12 9.09
N GLU A 70 -7.64 -14.47 10.15
CA GLU A 70 -6.20 -14.24 10.25
C GLU A 70 -5.46 -14.64 8.96
N ASP A 71 -5.94 -15.66 8.25
CA ASP A 71 -5.39 -16.10 6.97
C ASP A 71 -5.60 -15.07 5.84
N ILE A 72 -6.72 -14.35 5.83
CA ILE A 72 -6.96 -13.24 4.90
C ILE A 72 -6.04 -12.06 5.25
N GLU A 73 -5.88 -11.73 6.53
CA GLU A 73 -4.97 -10.67 6.98
C GLU A 73 -3.50 -10.98 6.64
N LYS A 74 -3.07 -12.24 6.85
CA LYS A 74 -1.72 -12.71 6.46
C LYS A 74 -1.53 -12.64 4.95
N GLN A 75 -2.50 -13.08 4.16
CA GLN A 75 -2.43 -13.00 2.70
C GLN A 75 -2.43 -11.57 2.19
N PHE A 76 -3.20 -10.70 2.85
CA PHE A 76 -3.22 -9.28 2.58
C PHE A 76 -1.84 -8.66 2.85
N ALA A 77 -1.25 -8.97 4.00
CA ALA A 77 0.08 -8.49 4.37
C ALA A 77 1.16 -8.89 3.37
N VAL A 78 1.15 -10.16 2.94
CA VAL A 78 2.08 -10.68 1.94
C VAL A 78 1.96 -9.93 0.62
N LYS A 79 0.73 -9.69 0.13
CA LYS A 79 0.52 -8.98 -1.14
C LYS A 79 0.96 -7.51 -1.09
N VAL A 80 0.72 -6.83 0.02
CA VAL A 80 1.14 -5.42 0.22
C VAL A 80 2.67 -5.32 0.18
N VAL A 81 3.36 -6.22 0.88
CA VAL A 81 4.83 -6.23 0.94
C VAL A 81 5.42 -6.60 -0.43
N GLN A 82 4.83 -7.56 -1.14
CA GLN A 82 5.21 -7.88 -2.51
C GLN A 82 5.03 -6.70 -3.45
N HIS A 83 3.92 -5.96 -3.36
CA HIS A 83 3.68 -4.75 -4.16
C HIS A 83 4.77 -3.70 -3.89
N MET A 84 5.06 -3.42 -2.62
CA MET A 84 6.10 -2.48 -2.19
C MET A 84 7.48 -2.87 -2.75
N GLN A 85 7.89 -4.13 -2.57
CA GLN A 85 9.16 -4.65 -3.08
C GLN A 85 9.26 -4.60 -4.60
N THR A 86 8.17 -4.95 -5.29
CA THR A 86 8.11 -4.91 -6.76
C THR A 86 8.23 -3.48 -7.26
N TYR A 87 7.52 -2.54 -6.64
CA TYR A 87 7.59 -1.13 -7.00
C TYR A 87 9.00 -0.57 -6.79
N TRP A 88 9.62 -0.83 -5.65
CA TRP A 88 10.99 -0.41 -5.36
C TRP A 88 11.99 -0.98 -6.38
N SER A 89 11.88 -2.28 -6.66
CA SER A 89 12.66 -2.98 -7.69
C SER A 89 12.55 -2.36 -9.09
N ILE A 90 11.40 -1.77 -9.43
CA ILE A 90 11.20 -1.08 -10.71
C ILE A 90 11.95 0.26 -10.69
N LEU A 91 11.84 1.04 -9.61
CA LEU A 91 12.51 2.33 -9.46
C LEU A 91 14.05 2.22 -9.46
N GLU A 92 14.60 1.12 -8.93
CA GLU A 92 16.05 0.86 -9.00
C GLU A 92 16.53 0.60 -10.44
N ARG A 93 15.65 0.05 -11.29
CA ARG A 93 15.98 -0.36 -12.66
C ARG A 93 15.67 0.70 -13.71
N VAL A 94 14.65 1.52 -13.48
CA VAL A 94 14.11 2.50 -14.43
C VAL A 94 13.86 3.81 -13.69
N LYS A 95 14.15 4.94 -14.34
CA LYS A 95 13.86 6.27 -13.77
C LYS A 95 12.36 6.46 -13.57
N GLY A 96 11.97 6.93 -12.39
CA GLY A 96 10.57 7.19 -12.02
C GLY A 96 9.89 8.14 -13.02
N SER A 97 10.60 9.16 -13.50
CA SER A 97 10.12 10.11 -14.51
C SER A 97 9.68 9.49 -15.84
N SER A 98 10.20 8.32 -16.19
CA SER A 98 9.83 7.58 -17.40
C SER A 98 8.81 6.46 -17.16
N LEU A 99 8.48 6.18 -15.89
CA LEU A 99 7.60 5.08 -15.52
C LEU A 99 6.14 5.47 -15.71
N ARG A 100 5.37 4.58 -16.33
CA ARG A 100 3.90 4.65 -16.35
C ARG A 100 3.33 3.51 -15.52
N LEU A 101 2.53 3.85 -14.51
CA LEU A 101 1.95 2.89 -13.57
C LEU A 101 0.67 2.27 -14.13
N THR A 102 -0.13 3.07 -14.82
CA THR A 102 -1.38 2.66 -15.44
C THR A 102 -1.50 3.21 -16.87
N LYS A 103 -2.47 2.70 -17.63
CA LYS A 103 -2.80 3.22 -18.97
C LYS A 103 -3.48 4.60 -18.92
N ILE A 104 -4.01 4.98 -17.76
CA ILE A 104 -4.83 6.19 -17.55
C ILE A 104 -4.12 7.18 -16.62
N ASP A 105 -2.80 7.14 -16.52
CA ASP A 105 -2.02 8.01 -15.63
C ASP A 105 -2.30 9.50 -15.88
N ASP A 106 -2.46 9.89 -17.15
CA ASP A 106 -2.76 11.26 -17.54
C ASP A 106 -4.13 11.71 -16.98
N GLU A 107 -5.15 10.84 -17.06
CA GLU A 107 -6.49 11.10 -16.51
C GLU A 107 -6.47 11.21 -14.98
N ILE A 108 -5.74 10.31 -14.31
CA ILE A 108 -5.59 10.33 -12.85
C ILE A 108 -4.93 11.63 -12.39
N MET A 109 -3.88 12.07 -13.11
CA MET A 109 -3.17 13.31 -12.78
C MET A 109 -4.04 14.56 -12.99
N GLU A 110 -4.83 14.61 -14.07
CA GLU A 110 -5.76 15.73 -14.31
C GLU A 110 -6.86 15.80 -13.26
N HIS A 111 -7.43 14.66 -12.89
CA HIS A 111 -8.45 14.59 -11.84
C HIS A 111 -7.87 14.99 -10.47
N LEU A 112 -6.66 14.55 -10.15
CA LEU A 112 -5.96 14.93 -8.91
C LEU A 112 -5.77 16.44 -8.83
N LYS A 113 -5.30 17.08 -9.90
CA LYS A 113 -5.14 18.55 -9.96
C LYS A 113 -6.46 19.31 -9.83
N THR A 114 -7.55 18.72 -10.30
CA THR A 114 -8.89 19.33 -10.28
C THR A 114 -9.51 19.24 -8.88
N ASP A 115 -9.46 18.06 -8.25
CA ASP A 115 -10.08 17.80 -6.96
C ASP A 115 -9.19 18.20 -5.78
N PHE A 116 -7.86 18.21 -5.97
CA PHE A 116 -6.86 18.58 -4.97
C PHE A 116 -5.83 19.57 -5.58
N PRO A 117 -6.23 20.80 -5.91
CA PRO A 117 -5.31 21.80 -6.44
C PRO A 117 -4.23 22.21 -5.42
N GLU A 118 -4.49 22.03 -4.13
CA GLU A 118 -3.54 22.23 -3.03
C GLU A 118 -2.49 21.12 -2.90
N PHE A 119 -2.64 20.01 -3.62
CA PHE A 119 -1.76 18.85 -3.44
C PHE A 119 -0.36 19.11 -4.00
N ASP A 120 0.64 19.04 -3.12
CA ASP A 120 2.05 19.13 -3.47
C ASP A 120 2.72 17.73 -3.41
N PRO A 121 3.21 17.19 -4.54
CA PRO A 121 3.88 15.88 -4.57
C PRO A 121 5.21 15.85 -3.80
N ALA A 122 5.84 17.01 -3.55
CA ALA A 122 7.07 17.10 -2.76
C ALA A 122 6.81 17.20 -1.25
N ALA A 123 5.60 17.58 -0.85
CA ALA A 123 5.25 17.71 0.55
C ALA A 123 5.10 16.33 1.23
N LYS A 124 5.25 16.35 2.56
CA LYS A 124 4.91 15.20 3.40
C LYS A 124 3.39 15.02 3.35
N VAL A 125 2.96 13.80 3.03
CA VAL A 125 1.55 13.42 3.07
C VAL A 125 1.09 13.44 4.51
N ASP A 126 0.07 14.27 4.80
CA ASP A 126 -0.51 14.37 6.13
C ASP A 126 -1.54 13.24 6.33
N GLU A 127 -1.21 12.31 7.23
CA GLU A 127 -2.06 11.19 7.57
C GLU A 127 -3.37 11.62 8.26
N ASP A 128 -3.34 12.69 9.06
CA ASP A 128 -4.50 13.21 9.76
C ASP A 128 -5.47 13.88 8.79
N GLU A 129 -4.96 14.60 7.79
CA GLU A 129 -5.79 15.20 6.74
C GLU A 129 -6.52 14.12 5.92
N MET A 130 -5.83 13.04 5.56
CA MET A 130 -6.45 11.91 4.84
C MET A 130 -7.48 11.17 5.69
N LYS A 131 -7.25 11.05 7.00
CA LYS A 131 -8.18 10.40 7.94
C LYS A 131 -9.33 11.28 8.39
N SER A 132 -9.25 12.60 8.15
CA SER A 132 -10.30 13.56 8.45
C SER A 132 -11.61 13.23 7.72
N LYS A 133 -12.74 13.71 8.23
CA LYS A 133 -14.05 13.47 7.58
C LYS A 133 -14.08 14.01 6.14
N ALA A 134 -13.56 15.22 5.95
CA ALA A 134 -13.50 15.86 4.63
C ALA A 134 -12.57 15.10 3.68
N GLY A 135 -11.38 14.69 4.16
CA GLY A 135 -10.44 13.89 3.37
C GLY A 135 -11.04 12.56 2.92
N LYS A 136 -11.68 11.82 3.84
CA LYS A 136 -12.36 10.55 3.53
C LYS A 136 -13.44 10.70 2.48
N GLU A 137 -14.28 11.73 2.58
CA GLU A 137 -15.35 11.97 1.61
C GLU A 137 -14.80 12.33 0.22
N ARG A 138 -13.79 13.21 0.17
CA ARG A 138 -13.11 13.59 -1.08
C ARG A 138 -12.44 12.39 -1.75
N TRP A 139 -11.63 11.65 -1.00
CA TRP A 139 -10.96 10.46 -1.52
C TRP A 139 -11.95 9.37 -1.93
N ARG A 140 -13.07 9.21 -1.22
CA ARG A 140 -14.13 8.27 -1.63
C ARG A 140 -14.73 8.66 -2.98
N LYS A 141 -15.04 9.94 -3.17
CA LYS A 141 -15.54 10.46 -4.46
C LYS A 141 -14.52 10.24 -5.58
N PHE A 142 -13.24 10.51 -5.30
CA PHE A 142 -12.15 10.26 -6.24
C PHE A 142 -12.06 8.79 -6.64
N MET A 143 -12.07 7.87 -5.68
CA MET A 143 -12.00 6.42 -5.93
C MET A 143 -13.20 5.89 -6.72
N MET A 144 -14.42 6.37 -6.44
CA MET A 144 -15.62 5.94 -7.14
C MET A 144 -15.59 6.22 -8.65
N ALA A 145 -14.83 7.25 -9.09
CA ALA A 145 -14.65 7.52 -10.52
C ALA A 145 -13.89 6.40 -11.26
N TYR A 146 -13.11 5.60 -10.53
CA TYR A 146 -12.22 4.58 -11.09
C TYR A 146 -12.68 3.14 -10.83
N GLU A 147 -13.80 2.93 -10.14
CA GLU A 147 -14.33 1.59 -9.82
C GLU A 147 -14.46 0.66 -11.03
N LYS A 148 -14.81 1.22 -12.21
CA LYS A 148 -14.97 0.47 -13.46
C LYS A 148 -13.76 0.54 -14.40
N LYS A 149 -12.74 1.32 -14.04
CA LYS A 149 -11.57 1.59 -14.89
C LYS A 149 -10.31 0.90 -14.38
N VAL A 150 -10.19 0.75 -13.06
CA VAL A 150 -9.02 0.18 -12.39
C VAL A 150 -9.45 -1.03 -11.59
N ASP A 151 -8.87 -2.18 -11.94
CA ASP A 151 -9.09 -3.42 -11.18
C ASP A 151 -8.44 -3.31 -9.80
N ASP A 152 -9.15 -3.81 -8.78
CA ASP A 152 -8.75 -3.77 -7.37
C ASP A 152 -8.40 -2.36 -6.87
N TYR A 153 -9.15 -1.34 -7.31
CA TYR A 153 -8.95 0.06 -6.94
C TYR A 153 -8.89 0.32 -5.42
N ASN A 154 -9.60 -0.51 -4.64
CA ASN A 154 -9.71 -0.45 -3.18
C ASN A 154 -8.67 -1.32 -2.45
N PHE A 155 -7.81 -2.06 -3.17
CA PHE A 155 -6.80 -2.90 -2.56
C PHE A 155 -5.77 -2.04 -1.82
N GLY A 156 -5.52 -2.31 -0.54
CA GLY A 156 -4.56 -1.51 0.21
C GLY A 156 -3.11 -1.78 -0.19
N THR A 157 -2.30 -0.75 -0.14
CA THR A 157 -0.92 -0.67 -0.59
C THR A 157 -0.13 0.21 0.37
N MET A 158 1.19 0.20 0.26
CA MET A 158 2.07 1.05 1.05
C MET A 158 2.67 2.15 0.17
N VAL A 159 2.57 3.39 0.65
CA VAL A 159 3.16 4.58 0.03
C VAL A 159 4.09 5.24 1.03
N ARG A 160 5.11 5.94 0.53
CA ARG A 160 6.00 6.74 1.38
C ARG A 160 5.32 8.06 1.73
N ASP A 161 5.49 8.52 2.95
CA ASP A 161 4.97 9.82 3.40
C ASP A 161 5.62 10.96 2.63
N ARG A 162 6.91 10.82 2.30
CA ARG A 162 7.69 11.75 1.49
C ARG A 162 8.42 11.03 0.34
N PRO A 163 8.73 11.74 -0.77
CA PRO A 163 9.43 11.13 -1.89
C PRO A 163 10.94 10.94 -1.66
N ASP A 164 11.54 11.66 -0.70
CA ASP A 164 12.98 11.71 -0.42
C ASP A 164 13.46 10.69 0.64
N VAL A 165 12.56 9.85 1.13
CA VAL A 165 12.85 8.84 2.16
C VAL A 165 12.69 7.43 1.61
N GLU A 166 13.28 6.45 2.30
CA GLU A 166 13.09 5.02 2.04
C GLU A 166 11.84 4.50 2.76
N TYR A 167 11.46 3.25 2.52
CA TYR A 167 10.36 2.61 3.25
C TYR A 167 10.80 2.23 4.68
N GLU A 168 10.45 3.05 5.66
CA GLU A 168 10.62 2.77 7.09
C GLU A 168 9.27 2.72 7.84
N GLU A 169 9.29 2.38 9.12
CA GLU A 169 8.09 2.21 9.95
C GLU A 169 7.30 3.51 10.13
N ASP A 170 8.02 4.63 10.26
CA ASP A 170 7.50 5.98 10.51
C ASP A 170 7.27 6.80 9.23
N THR A 171 7.84 6.35 8.11
CA THR A 171 7.75 7.01 6.79
C THR A 171 6.86 6.27 5.81
N THR A 172 6.22 5.17 6.22
CA THR A 172 5.31 4.39 5.36
C THR A 172 3.86 4.54 5.83
N ILE A 173 2.99 4.92 4.90
CA ILE A 173 1.55 5.05 5.13
C ILE A 173 0.80 3.98 4.34
N PHE A 174 -0.24 3.43 4.95
CA PHE A 174 -1.12 2.48 4.30
C PHE A 174 -2.27 3.20 3.58
N VAL A 175 -2.36 3.01 2.27
CA VAL A 175 -3.34 3.68 1.40
C VAL A 175 -3.93 2.71 0.37
N PRO A 176 -5.20 2.85 -0.05
CA PRO A 176 -5.75 2.13 -1.20
C PRO A 176 -4.93 2.37 -2.48
N ARG A 177 -4.97 1.40 -3.39
CA ARG A 177 -4.21 1.40 -4.65
C ARG A 177 -4.46 2.66 -5.49
N MET A 178 -5.69 3.17 -5.52
CA MET A 178 -5.97 4.43 -6.23
C MET A 178 -5.28 5.65 -5.63
N GLN A 179 -5.21 5.72 -4.30
CA GLN A 179 -4.48 6.79 -3.63
C GLN A 179 -2.98 6.64 -3.90
N PHE A 180 -2.45 5.42 -3.85
CA PHE A 180 -1.07 5.13 -4.25
C PHE A 180 -0.77 5.61 -5.68
N TYR A 181 -1.63 5.30 -6.65
CA TYR A 181 -1.44 5.79 -8.02
C TYR A 181 -1.46 7.31 -8.11
N ALA A 182 -2.45 7.97 -7.50
CA ALA A 182 -2.51 9.43 -7.52
C ALA A 182 -1.22 10.08 -6.98
N LEU A 183 -0.76 9.62 -5.81
CA LEU A 183 0.45 10.14 -5.16
C LEU A 183 1.72 9.83 -5.96
N GLU A 184 1.93 8.58 -6.35
CA GLU A 184 3.17 8.16 -7.02
C GLU A 184 3.24 8.63 -8.47
N ILE A 185 2.12 8.74 -9.20
CA ILE A 185 2.10 9.35 -10.54
C ILE A 185 2.54 10.81 -10.44
N ALA A 186 2.02 11.57 -9.47
CA ALA A 186 2.39 12.96 -9.28
C ALA A 186 3.89 13.11 -8.96
N ARG A 187 4.42 12.27 -8.08
CA ARG A 187 5.87 12.23 -7.73
C ARG A 187 6.75 11.84 -8.91
N ASN A 188 6.36 10.82 -9.67
CA ASN A 188 7.06 10.37 -10.86
C ASN A 188 7.11 11.47 -11.92
N ARG A 189 5.98 12.14 -12.19
CA ARG A 189 5.93 13.27 -13.14
C ARG A 189 6.75 14.47 -12.70
N ALA A 190 6.89 14.68 -11.39
CA ALA A 190 7.76 15.71 -10.83
C ALA A 190 9.25 15.30 -10.78
N GLY A 191 9.60 14.05 -11.13
CA GLY A 191 10.97 13.54 -11.09
C GLY A 191 11.51 13.33 -9.67
N LEU A 192 10.66 13.38 -8.65
CA LEU A 192 11.06 13.32 -7.24
C LEU A 192 11.54 11.93 -6.81
N ASN A 193 11.30 10.90 -7.62
CA ASN A 193 11.71 9.52 -7.37
C ASN A 193 12.99 9.12 -8.12
N ASP A 194 13.58 10.01 -8.93
CA ASP A 194 14.73 9.68 -9.78
C ASP A 194 16.01 9.41 -8.95
N TRP A 195 16.11 9.94 -7.73
CA TRP A 195 17.25 9.70 -6.84
C TRP A 195 17.44 8.21 -6.49
N ILE A 196 16.36 7.43 -6.43
CA ILE A 196 16.40 5.99 -6.13
C ILE A 196 17.16 5.26 -7.22
N TYR A 197 16.84 5.57 -8.49
CA TYR A 197 17.54 5.04 -9.64
C TYR A 197 19.02 5.42 -9.60
N GLU A 198 19.32 6.70 -9.36
CA GLU A 198 20.69 7.21 -9.34
C GLU A 198 21.53 6.54 -8.24
N GLN A 199 20.97 6.40 -7.03
CA GLN A 199 21.61 5.74 -5.91
C GLN A 199 21.87 4.26 -6.21
N ALA A 200 20.88 3.55 -6.78
CA ALA A 200 21.00 2.14 -7.15
C ALA A 200 22.08 1.91 -8.24
N GLN A 201 22.11 2.74 -9.27
CA GLN A 201 23.16 2.66 -10.30
C GLN A 201 24.55 3.00 -9.73
N ALA A 202 24.64 3.98 -8.84
CA ALA A 202 25.89 4.34 -8.18
C ALA A 202 26.42 3.19 -7.30
N GLN A 203 25.55 2.51 -6.55
CA GLN A 203 25.94 1.33 -5.77
C GLN A 203 26.41 0.18 -6.67
N LYS A 204 25.67 -0.10 -7.75
CA LYS A 204 26.04 -1.14 -8.72
C LYS A 204 27.40 -0.90 -9.38
N ASN A 205 27.71 0.36 -9.67
CA ASN A 205 29.01 0.74 -10.22
C ASN A 205 30.16 0.63 -9.21
N LYS A 206 29.90 0.79 -7.91
CA LYS A 206 30.90 0.61 -6.84
C LYS A 206 31.20 -0.86 -6.55
N SER A 207 30.24 -1.75 -6.79
CA SER A 207 30.37 -3.19 -6.56
C SER A 207 30.96 -3.97 -7.75
N LYS A 208 31.31 -3.29 -8.84
CA LYS A 208 31.84 -3.87 -10.07
C LYS A 208 33.32 -3.53 -10.23
#